data_AF-D3BEF7-F1
#
_entry.id   AF-D3BEF7-F1
#
_cell.length_a   1.000
_cell.length_b   1.000
_cell.length_c   1.000
_cell.angle_alpha   90.00
_cell.angle_beta   90.00
_cell.angle_gamma   90.00
#
_symmetry.space_group_name_H-M   'P 1'
#
loop_
_entity.id
_entity.type
_entity.pdbx_description
1 polymer ?
#
loop_
_entity_poly.entity_id
_entity_poly.type
_entity_poly.pdbx_seq_one_letter_code
_entity_poly.pdbx_strand_id
1 'polypeptide(L)'
;MTGAAASTGKNDEKKHVIFPWKRMVAGAVAGTADVWACHPLDRIKTQLQNNPGKSIFGTFQDVVSKGKGFTGGVYALYEGILPMTAEAIFKVGIRYFAFSWFTEEYNQRYNNGRPPKDPFFLNLAGGAFAGTVESFLVVIPCELLKVRHMTQEHSRSFGMVFKDVIREEGFRGLYKGGSATLLRQITNHMIRFPVFYGITDYLKGGDHHKQLPVIQNLTAGALAGTASTLFNNPLDTIKTRMQKQGQNQTSMQVIRGIYADGGARAFWAGCVPRILRVAPGQAITWAVVEWVTGLLNKF
;
A
#
# COMPACT_ATOMS: atom_id res chain seq x y z
N MET A 1 56.21 2.30 33.49
CA MET A 1 56.27 3.78 33.58
C MET A 1 56.00 4.33 32.20
N THR A 2 55.00 5.22 32.09
CA THR A 2 54.89 6.40 31.18
C THR A 2 55.24 6.21 29.68
N GLY A 3 54.47 6.59 28.68
CA GLY A 3 53.29 7.44 28.57
C GLY A 3 53.21 8.02 27.14
N ALA A 4 51.98 8.30 26.68
CA ALA A 4 51.59 9.24 25.62
C ALA A 4 52.15 9.12 24.18
N ALA A 5 51.24 8.75 23.26
CA ALA A 5 51.00 9.52 22.04
C ALA A 5 49.53 9.30 21.62
N ALA A 6 48.73 10.36 21.77
CA ALA A 6 47.33 10.44 21.43
C ALA A 6 47.13 10.97 20.00
N SER A 7 46.03 10.52 19.38
CA SER A 7 45.27 11.20 18.30
C SER A 7 45.99 11.34 16.94
N THR A 8 45.43 10.89 15.83
CA THR A 8 44.26 11.50 15.19
C THR A 8 43.90 10.67 13.95
N GLY A 9 42.59 10.55 13.66
CA GLY A 9 42.14 10.01 12.37
C GLY A 9 41.11 8.87 12.41
N LYS A 10 40.33 8.73 13.48
CA LYS A 10 39.03 8.04 13.40
C LYS A 10 38.12 8.86 12.47
N ASN A 11 38.06 8.48 11.20
CA ASN A 11 36.87 8.72 10.37
C ASN A 11 35.79 7.77 10.87
N ASP A 12 35.20 8.12 12.01
CA ASP A 12 33.93 7.56 12.45
C ASP A 12 32.90 7.91 11.37
N GLU A 13 32.52 6.92 10.56
CA GLU A 13 31.27 6.91 9.82
C GLU A 13 30.15 7.22 10.81
N LYS A 14 29.79 8.50 10.90
CA LYS A 14 28.58 8.95 11.59
C LYS A 14 27.41 8.28 10.88
N LYS A 15 26.99 7.11 11.38
CA LYS A 15 25.68 6.52 11.12
C LYS A 15 24.65 7.61 11.36
N HIS A 16 24.20 8.27 10.30
CA HIS A 16 23.21 9.32 10.38
C HIS A 16 21.94 8.72 10.94
N VAL A 17 21.67 9.01 12.22
CA VAL A 17 20.41 8.66 12.88
C VAL A 17 19.33 9.49 12.20
N ILE A 18 18.67 8.91 11.20
CA ILE A 18 17.58 9.57 10.49
C ILE A 18 16.46 9.76 11.50
N PHE A 19 16.16 11.02 11.86
CA PHE A 19 15.06 11.36 12.76
C PHE A 19 13.73 10.77 12.23
N PRO A 20 12.85 10.27 13.12
CA PRO A 20 11.58 9.62 12.72
C PRO A 20 10.72 10.48 11.77
N TRP A 21 10.71 11.80 11.97
CA TRP A 21 9.95 12.72 11.12
C TRP A 21 10.49 12.81 9.68
N LYS A 22 11.82 12.70 9.48
CA LYS A 22 12.44 12.70 8.14
C LYS A 22 12.00 11.48 7.34
N ARG A 23 11.87 10.31 8.00
CA ARG A 23 11.34 9.08 7.39
C ARG A 23 9.85 9.17 7.06
N MET A 24 9.07 9.84 7.91
CA MET A 24 7.66 10.10 7.65
C MET A 24 7.47 11.00 6.43
N VAL A 25 8.23 12.09 6.32
CA VAL A 25 8.19 13.01 5.16
C VAL A 25 8.64 12.30 3.89
N ALA A 26 9.77 11.57 3.94
CA ALA A 26 10.24 10.80 2.79
C ALA A 26 9.21 9.75 2.36
N GLY A 27 8.57 9.05 3.30
CA GLY A 27 7.50 8.10 3.02
C GLY A 27 6.25 8.73 2.44
N ALA A 28 5.86 9.93 2.91
CA ALA A 28 4.71 10.65 2.40
C ALA A 28 4.95 11.12 0.95
N VAL A 29 6.11 11.73 0.67
CA VAL A 29 6.48 12.18 -0.68
C VAL A 29 6.65 11.01 -1.65
N ALA A 30 7.22 9.89 -1.19
CA ALA A 30 7.30 8.69 -2.01
C ALA A 30 5.94 8.09 -2.30
N GLY A 31 5.04 8.05 -1.31
CA GLY A 31 3.67 7.58 -1.48
C GLY A 31 2.87 8.44 -2.44
N THR A 32 3.03 9.77 -2.40
CA THR A 32 2.37 10.66 -3.36
C THR A 32 2.97 10.50 -4.76
N ALA A 33 4.29 10.40 -4.90
CA ALA A 33 4.91 10.17 -6.20
C ALA A 33 4.48 8.85 -6.85
N ASP A 34 4.38 7.75 -6.07
CA ASP A 34 3.83 6.47 -6.54
C ASP A 34 2.38 6.62 -7.00
N VAL A 35 1.54 7.29 -6.20
CA VAL A 35 0.15 7.59 -6.59
C VAL A 35 0.11 8.33 -7.92
N TRP A 36 0.93 9.37 -8.10
CA TRP A 36 0.95 10.18 -9.31
C TRP A 36 1.43 9.41 -10.55
N ALA A 37 2.43 8.56 -10.39
CA ALA A 37 2.94 7.74 -11.49
C ALA A 37 1.96 6.60 -11.86
N CYS A 38 1.32 5.99 -10.87
CA CYS A 38 0.44 4.83 -11.07
C CYS A 38 -1.03 5.19 -11.32
N HIS A 39 -1.45 6.45 -11.09
CA HIS A 39 -2.84 6.89 -11.22
C HIS A 39 -3.47 6.56 -12.59
N PRO A 40 -2.79 6.80 -13.74
CA PRO A 40 -3.37 6.48 -15.04
C PRO A 40 -3.68 4.99 -15.20
N LEU A 41 -2.78 4.13 -14.71
CA LEU A 41 -2.95 2.68 -14.75
C LEU A 41 -4.08 2.21 -13.83
N ASP A 42 -4.21 2.81 -12.65
CA ASP A 42 -5.32 2.52 -11.74
C ASP A 42 -6.66 2.88 -12.35
N ARG A 43 -6.76 4.04 -12.99
CA ARG A 43 -8.00 4.51 -13.61
C ARG A 43 -8.42 3.63 -14.79
N ILE A 44 -7.48 3.22 -15.63
CA ILE A 44 -7.76 2.27 -16.72
C ILE A 44 -8.23 0.93 -16.16
N LYS A 45 -7.55 0.42 -15.11
CA LYS A 45 -7.90 -0.84 -14.47
C LYS A 45 -9.30 -0.81 -13.87
N THR A 46 -9.69 0.26 -13.17
CA THR A 46 -11.03 0.36 -12.56
C THR A 46 -12.13 0.46 -13.61
N GLN A 47 -11.90 1.22 -14.69
CA GLN A 47 -12.83 1.30 -15.82
C GLN A 47 -13.01 -0.06 -16.51
N LEU A 48 -11.93 -0.82 -16.68
CA LEU A 48 -11.98 -2.17 -17.26
C LEU A 48 -12.65 -3.19 -16.32
N GLN A 49 -12.52 -3.02 -15.01
CA GLN A 49 -13.24 -3.84 -14.02
C GLN A 49 -14.74 -3.58 -14.02
N ASN A 50 -15.16 -2.33 -14.22
CA ASN A 50 -16.56 -1.95 -14.28
C ASN A 50 -17.22 -2.29 -15.64
N ASN A 51 -16.46 -2.26 -16.74
CA ASN A 51 -16.95 -2.58 -18.09
C ASN A 51 -16.21 -3.79 -18.70
N PRO A 52 -16.59 -5.04 -18.34
CA PRO A 52 -15.97 -6.24 -18.90
C PRO A 52 -16.29 -6.38 -20.41
N GLY A 53 -15.26 -6.34 -21.26
CA GLY A 53 -15.38 -6.52 -22.72
C GLY A 53 -14.64 -5.50 -23.58
N LYS A 54 -14.14 -4.40 -23.00
CA LYS A 54 -13.35 -3.40 -23.73
C LYS A 54 -11.85 -3.69 -23.65
N SER A 55 -11.15 -3.54 -24.79
CA SER A 55 -9.68 -3.60 -24.87
C SER A 55 -9.05 -2.46 -24.06
N ILE A 56 -7.86 -2.68 -23.50
CA ILE A 56 -7.11 -1.68 -22.71
C ILE A 56 -6.93 -0.37 -23.50
N PHE A 57 -6.61 -0.48 -24.80
CA PHE A 57 -6.47 0.67 -25.69
C PHE A 57 -7.79 1.36 -26.00
N GLY A 58 -8.88 0.59 -26.13
CA GLY A 58 -10.22 1.13 -26.34
C GLY A 58 -10.71 1.91 -25.10
N THR A 59 -10.45 1.40 -23.90
CA THR A 59 -10.77 2.09 -22.64
C THR A 59 -9.91 3.33 -22.44
N PHE A 60 -8.62 3.28 -22.79
CA PHE A 60 -7.75 4.45 -22.77
C PHE A 60 -8.29 5.54 -23.70
N GLN A 61 -8.60 5.19 -24.95
CA GLN A 61 -9.17 6.11 -25.92
C GLN A 61 -10.53 6.64 -25.47
N ASP A 62 -11.38 5.82 -24.85
CA ASP A 62 -12.69 6.22 -24.32
C ASP A 62 -12.54 7.23 -23.16
N VAL A 63 -11.60 7.01 -22.24
CA VAL A 63 -11.33 7.93 -21.11
C VAL A 63 -10.75 9.26 -21.61
N VAL A 64 -9.83 9.22 -22.57
CA VAL A 64 -9.20 10.40 -23.16
C VAL A 64 -10.20 11.19 -24.03
N SER A 65 -11.09 10.49 -24.75
CA SER A 65 -12.07 11.11 -25.67
C SER A 65 -13.36 11.58 -24.98
N LYS A 66 -13.74 10.98 -23.85
CA LYS A 66 -14.91 11.41 -23.04
C LYS A 66 -14.60 12.53 -22.06
N GLY A 67 -13.33 12.85 -21.81
CA GLY A 67 -12.95 14.00 -20.99
C GLY A 67 -13.44 15.30 -21.62
N LYS A 68 -14.38 16.01 -20.96
CA LYS A 68 -14.89 17.32 -21.40
C LYS A 68 -14.44 18.42 -20.44
N GLY A 69 -13.93 19.54 -20.98
CA GLY A 69 -13.57 20.75 -20.23
C GLY A 69 -12.08 20.85 -19.83
N PHE A 70 -11.79 21.50 -18.70
CA PHE A 70 -10.43 21.72 -18.15
C PHE A 70 -9.69 20.40 -17.77
N THR A 71 -10.40 19.27 -17.85
CA THR A 71 -9.93 17.88 -17.67
C THR A 71 -10.07 17.07 -18.97
N GLY A 72 -9.98 17.72 -20.14
CA GLY A 72 -9.97 17.04 -21.44
C GLY A 72 -8.67 16.31 -21.74
N GLY A 73 -8.75 15.21 -22.50
CA GLY A 73 -7.58 14.49 -23.00
C GLY A 73 -6.83 13.68 -21.92
N VAL A 74 -5.49 13.73 -21.94
CA VAL A 74 -4.63 12.97 -21.01
C VAL A 74 -4.85 13.38 -19.55
N TYR A 75 -5.30 14.61 -19.29
CA TYR A 75 -5.62 15.10 -17.95
C TYR A 75 -6.85 14.42 -17.32
N ALA A 76 -7.75 13.84 -18.13
CA ALA A 76 -8.86 13.01 -17.63
C ALA A 76 -8.36 11.77 -16.87
N LEU A 77 -7.14 11.30 -17.15
CA LEU A 77 -6.52 10.18 -16.45
C LEU A 77 -6.11 10.54 -15.02
N TYR A 78 -5.98 11.82 -14.70
CA TYR A 78 -5.59 12.34 -13.38
C TYR A 78 -6.77 12.84 -12.54
N GLU A 79 -7.99 12.79 -13.08
CA GLU A 79 -9.19 13.15 -12.33
C GLU A 79 -9.37 12.19 -11.13
N GLY A 80 -9.52 12.75 -9.92
CA GLY A 80 -9.58 11.98 -8.67
C GLY A 80 -8.24 11.77 -7.95
N ILE A 81 -7.13 12.38 -8.43
CA ILE A 81 -5.81 12.22 -7.80
C ILE A 81 -5.70 12.89 -6.41
N LEU A 82 -6.45 13.97 -6.17
CA LEU A 82 -6.41 14.72 -4.91
C LEU A 82 -6.81 13.85 -3.70
N PRO A 83 -7.97 13.15 -3.69
CA PRO A 83 -8.31 12.27 -2.58
C PRO A 83 -7.33 11.09 -2.43
N MET A 84 -6.71 10.61 -3.52
CA MET A 84 -5.69 9.57 -3.42
C MET A 84 -4.41 10.06 -2.75
N THR A 85 -3.97 11.27 -3.12
CA THR A 85 -2.78 11.91 -2.57
C THR A 85 -3.00 12.22 -1.08
N ALA A 86 -4.17 12.77 -0.74
CA ALA A 86 -4.55 13.00 0.65
C ALA A 86 -4.54 11.70 1.46
N GLU A 87 -5.18 10.64 0.97
CA GLU A 87 -5.16 9.32 1.64
C GLU A 87 -3.73 8.84 1.87
N ALA A 88 -2.84 8.91 0.87
CA ALA A 88 -1.46 8.46 1.01
C ALA A 88 -0.71 9.20 2.12
N ILE A 89 -0.88 10.52 2.21
CA ILE A 89 -0.26 11.35 3.26
C ILE A 89 -0.83 11.01 4.64
N PHE A 90 -2.16 10.98 4.78
CA PHE A 90 -2.82 10.67 6.06
C PHE A 90 -2.48 9.27 6.56
N LYS A 91 -2.45 8.30 5.65
CA LYS A 91 -2.06 6.91 5.91
C LYS A 91 -0.64 6.85 6.50
N VAL A 92 0.32 7.49 5.85
CA VAL A 92 1.72 7.51 6.33
C VAL A 92 1.82 8.23 7.68
N GLY A 93 1.17 9.38 7.84
CA GLY A 93 1.19 10.15 9.09
C GLY A 93 0.65 9.35 10.28
N ILE A 94 -0.55 8.77 10.15
CA ILE A 94 -1.18 7.98 11.22
C ILE A 94 -0.37 6.73 11.53
N ARG A 95 0.20 6.06 10.53
CA ARG A 95 1.05 4.89 10.74
C ARG A 95 2.28 5.21 11.58
N TYR A 96 3.03 6.26 11.22
CA TYR A 96 4.22 6.66 11.97
C TYR A 96 3.86 7.12 13.38
N PHE A 97 2.78 7.89 13.53
CA PHE A 97 2.29 8.35 14.83
C PHE A 97 1.89 7.18 15.73
N ALA A 98 1.08 6.25 15.24
CA ALA A 98 0.63 5.08 15.99
C ALA A 98 1.79 4.16 16.35
N PHE A 99 2.76 4.00 15.44
CA PHE A 99 3.98 3.23 15.71
C PHE A 99 4.82 3.88 16.80
N SER A 100 5.11 5.17 16.69
CA SER A 100 5.90 5.91 17.69
C SER A 100 5.22 5.87 19.05
N TRP A 101 3.91 6.11 19.09
CA TRP A 101 3.13 6.08 20.32
C TRP A 101 3.19 4.71 21.00
N PHE A 102 3.02 3.63 20.23
CA PHE A 102 3.09 2.27 20.78
C PHE A 102 4.47 1.93 21.32
N THR A 103 5.53 2.26 20.58
CA THR A 103 6.91 1.99 21.03
C THR A 103 7.29 2.82 22.25
N GLU A 104 6.84 4.08 22.31
CA GLU A 104 7.07 4.99 23.44
C GLU A 104 6.39 4.46 24.70
N GLU A 105 5.09 4.13 24.61
CA GLU A 105 4.30 3.61 25.72
C GLU A 105 4.86 2.29 26.26
N TYR A 106 5.27 1.39 25.37
CA TYR A 106 5.89 0.13 25.76
C TYR A 106 7.22 0.35 26.48
N ASN A 107 8.08 1.24 25.96
CA ASN A 107 9.38 1.54 26.57
C ASN A 107 9.23 2.23 27.93
N GLN A 108 8.24 3.11 28.09
CA GLN A 108 7.95 3.76 29.36
C GLN A 108 7.47 2.74 30.42
N ARG A 109 6.61 1.79 30.03
CA ARG A 109 6.05 0.81 30.98
C ARG A 109 6.98 -0.35 31.34
N TYR A 110 7.73 -0.87 30.38
CA TYR A 110 8.49 -2.11 30.56
C TYR A 110 10.00 -1.93 30.64
N ASN A 111 10.52 -0.77 30.26
CA ASN A 111 11.93 -0.60 29.96
C ASN A 111 12.54 0.69 30.56
N ASN A 112 11.83 1.35 31.48
CA ASN A 112 12.22 2.64 32.09
C ASN A 112 12.69 3.67 31.05
N GLY A 113 11.99 3.75 29.90
CA GLY A 113 12.29 4.70 28.83
C GLY A 113 13.49 4.35 27.95
N ARG A 114 14.08 3.15 28.08
CA ARG A 114 15.19 2.69 27.21
C ARG A 114 14.69 1.80 26.08
N PRO A 115 15.30 1.85 24.88
CA PRO A 115 14.96 0.90 23.81
C PRO A 115 15.35 -0.54 24.22
N PRO A 116 14.56 -1.56 23.87
CA PRO A 116 14.82 -2.95 24.25
C PRO A 116 16.05 -3.53 23.54
N LYS A 117 16.71 -4.49 24.19
CA LYS A 117 17.85 -5.23 23.62
C LYS A 117 17.46 -6.03 22.36
N ASP A 118 16.25 -6.58 22.33
CA ASP A 118 15.68 -7.27 21.16
C ASP A 118 14.45 -6.53 20.62
N PRO A 119 14.60 -5.60 19.66
CA PRO A 119 13.51 -4.77 19.18
C PRO A 119 12.59 -5.49 18.18
N PHE A 120 12.84 -6.75 17.85
CA PHE A 120 12.10 -7.46 16.80
C PHE A 120 10.60 -7.62 17.13
N PHE A 121 10.27 -8.21 18.28
CA PHE A 121 8.88 -8.42 18.68
C PHE A 121 8.16 -7.09 18.94
N LEU A 122 8.86 -6.11 19.50
CA LEU A 122 8.31 -4.77 19.72
C LEU A 122 7.98 -4.08 18.39
N ASN A 123 8.89 -4.12 17.42
CA ASN A 123 8.67 -3.53 16.10
C ASN A 123 7.57 -4.27 15.32
N LEU A 124 7.47 -5.60 15.48
CA LEU A 124 6.41 -6.39 14.86
C LEU A 124 5.03 -6.04 15.47
N ALA A 125 4.94 -6.01 16.80
CA ALA A 125 3.71 -5.66 17.51
C ALA A 125 3.30 -4.21 17.25
N GLY A 126 4.24 -3.27 17.31
CA GLY A 126 4.01 -1.87 16.99
C GLY A 126 3.64 -1.66 15.52
N GLY A 127 4.25 -2.41 14.61
CA GLY A 127 3.88 -2.41 13.19
C GLY A 127 2.46 -2.93 12.94
N ALA A 128 2.06 -3.99 13.63
CA ALA A 128 0.72 -4.56 13.56
C ALA A 128 -0.34 -3.61 14.15
N PHE A 129 -0.03 -2.99 15.30
CA PHE A 129 -0.89 -1.98 15.92
C PHE A 129 -1.07 -0.77 15.01
N ALA A 130 0.04 -0.19 14.55
CA ALA A 130 0.04 0.95 13.65
C ALA A 130 -0.74 0.68 12.36
N GLY A 131 -0.54 -0.50 11.75
CA GLY A 131 -1.28 -0.92 10.55
C GLY A 131 -2.79 -1.09 10.79
N THR A 132 -3.19 -1.55 11.97
CA THR A 132 -4.61 -1.70 12.33
C THR A 132 -5.28 -0.34 12.51
N VAL A 133 -4.64 0.57 13.24
CA VAL A 133 -5.15 1.95 13.47
C VAL A 133 -5.25 2.72 12.16
N GLU A 134 -4.19 2.67 11.35
CA GLU A 134 -4.16 3.24 10.00
C GLU A 134 -5.29 2.71 9.12
N SER A 135 -5.47 1.38 9.11
CA SER A 135 -6.49 0.73 8.29
C SER A 135 -7.89 1.16 8.69
N PHE A 136 -8.16 1.21 10.00
CA PHE A 136 -9.48 1.54 10.51
C PHE A 136 -9.84 3.01 10.28
N LEU A 137 -8.91 3.94 10.56
CA LEU A 137 -9.20 5.37 10.51
C LEU A 137 -9.15 5.97 9.11
N VAL A 138 -8.28 5.47 8.24
CA VAL A 138 -8.03 6.07 6.91
C VAL A 138 -8.43 5.13 5.80
N VAL A 139 -7.89 3.91 5.81
CA VAL A 139 -7.96 3.07 4.61
C VAL A 139 -9.37 2.58 4.33
N ILE A 140 -10.11 2.10 5.33
CA ILE A 140 -11.48 1.61 5.15
C ILE A 140 -12.42 2.71 4.61
N PRO A 141 -12.55 3.90 5.24
CA PRO A 141 -13.46 4.93 4.74
C PRO A 141 -13.01 5.47 3.37
N CYS A 142 -11.70 5.71 3.17
CA CYS A 142 -11.23 6.26 1.91
C CYS A 142 -11.33 5.25 0.75
N GLU A 143 -11.06 3.95 0.97
CA GLU A 143 -11.26 2.92 -0.05
C GLU A 143 -12.74 2.86 -0.48
N LEU A 144 -13.69 2.90 0.47
CA LEU A 144 -15.12 2.89 0.14
C LEU A 144 -15.50 4.10 -0.71
N LEU A 145 -15.08 5.29 -0.29
CA LEU A 145 -15.38 6.55 -1.01
C LEU A 145 -14.77 6.56 -2.41
N LYS A 146 -13.54 6.05 -2.56
CA LYS A 146 -12.88 5.89 -3.86
C LYS A 146 -13.67 4.97 -4.78
N VAL A 147 -14.07 3.80 -4.29
CA VAL A 147 -14.86 2.84 -5.07
C VAL A 147 -16.18 3.46 -5.52
N ARG A 148 -16.90 4.15 -4.63
CA ARG A 148 -18.16 4.84 -4.98
C ARG A 148 -17.95 5.95 -6.01
N HIS A 149 -16.94 6.80 -5.80
CA HIS A 149 -16.63 7.89 -6.72
C HIS A 149 -16.25 7.38 -8.12
N MET A 150 -15.51 6.27 -8.23
CA MET A 150 -15.13 5.67 -9.51
C MET A 150 -16.25 4.88 -10.20
N THR A 151 -17.28 4.47 -9.45
CA THR A 151 -18.41 3.67 -9.98
C THR A 151 -19.54 4.58 -10.48
N GLN A 152 -19.67 5.80 -9.98
CA GLN A 152 -20.70 6.73 -10.44
C GLN A 152 -20.30 7.39 -11.77
N GLU A 153 -21.18 7.32 -12.78
CA GLU A 153 -20.94 7.88 -14.13
C GLU A 153 -20.94 9.42 -14.17
N HIS A 154 -21.48 10.09 -13.15
CA HIS A 154 -21.49 11.55 -13.05
C HIS A 154 -20.36 12.03 -12.14
N SER A 155 -19.49 12.90 -12.68
CA SER A 155 -18.36 13.52 -12.00
C SER A 155 -18.83 14.39 -10.82
N ARG A 156 -19.16 13.76 -9.69
CA ARG A 156 -19.48 14.42 -8.42
C ARG A 156 -18.21 14.53 -7.59
N SER A 157 -17.97 15.71 -7.01
CA SER A 157 -16.85 15.95 -6.10
C SER A 157 -16.83 14.94 -4.94
N PHE A 158 -15.64 14.51 -4.54
CA PHE A 158 -15.42 13.55 -3.45
C PHE A 158 -16.13 13.95 -2.15
N GLY A 159 -16.20 15.26 -1.85
CA GLY A 159 -16.91 15.78 -0.68
C GLY A 159 -18.43 15.62 -0.74
N MET A 160 -19.03 15.64 -1.93
CA MET A 160 -20.46 15.34 -2.10
C MET A 160 -20.73 13.86 -1.89
N VAL A 161 -19.90 12.97 -2.46
CA VAL A 161 -20.00 11.53 -2.22
C VAL A 161 -19.88 11.20 -0.73
N PHE A 162 -18.96 11.85 -0.01
CA PHE A 162 -18.83 11.69 1.44
C PHE A 162 -20.08 12.14 2.20
N LYS A 163 -20.63 13.31 1.84
CA LYS A 163 -21.84 13.86 2.46
C LYS A 163 -23.06 12.98 2.19
N ASP A 164 -23.19 12.46 0.98
CA ASP A 164 -24.27 11.56 0.57
C ASP A 164 -24.20 10.24 1.36
N VAL A 165 -23.01 9.65 1.49
CA VAL A 165 -22.80 8.42 2.29
C VAL A 165 -23.18 8.63 3.76
N ILE A 166 -22.78 9.74 4.36
CA ILE A 166 -23.14 10.05 5.76
C ILE A 166 -24.65 10.29 5.89
N ARG A 167 -25.28 10.95 4.91
CA ARG A 167 -26.72 11.26 4.96
C ARG A 167 -27.59 10.02 4.74
N GLU A 168 -27.18 9.11 3.87
CA GLU A 168 -27.97 7.92 3.50
C GLU A 168 -27.69 6.71 4.40
N GLU A 169 -26.43 6.46 4.77
CA GLU A 169 -26.01 5.25 5.49
C GLU A 169 -25.41 5.53 6.88
N GLY A 170 -25.26 6.81 7.25
CA GLY A 170 -24.62 7.23 8.50
C GLY A 170 -23.14 6.90 8.57
N PHE A 171 -22.53 7.16 9.74
CA PHE A 171 -21.11 6.85 10.00
C PHE A 171 -20.78 5.36 9.90
N ARG A 172 -21.75 4.47 10.15
CA ARG A 172 -21.56 3.02 9.97
C ARG A 172 -21.48 2.62 8.49
N GLY A 173 -22.08 3.40 7.59
CA GLY A 173 -21.97 3.21 6.15
C GLY A 173 -20.54 3.28 5.63
N LEU A 174 -19.69 4.11 6.24
CA LEU A 174 -18.26 4.25 5.89
C LEU A 174 -17.45 2.96 6.11
N TYR A 175 -17.92 2.07 6.98
CA TYR A 175 -17.26 0.81 7.31
C TYR A 175 -17.88 -0.40 6.61
N LYS A 176 -18.88 -0.19 5.74
CA LYS A 176 -19.56 -1.25 5.01
C LYS A 176 -18.59 -1.90 4.02
N GLY A 177 -18.31 -3.20 4.21
CA GLY A 177 -17.27 -3.92 3.46
C GLY A 177 -15.86 -3.82 4.08
N GLY A 178 -15.71 -3.10 5.20
CA GLY A 178 -14.46 -2.96 5.93
C GLY A 178 -13.87 -4.28 6.40
N SER A 179 -14.70 -5.25 6.82
CA SER A 179 -14.26 -6.61 7.20
C SER A 179 -13.57 -7.33 6.04
N ALA A 180 -14.12 -7.21 4.82
CA ALA A 180 -13.55 -7.83 3.64
C ALA A 180 -12.29 -7.09 3.14
N THR A 181 -12.14 -5.80 3.44
CA THR A 181 -10.90 -5.04 3.20
C THR A 181 -9.83 -5.39 4.23
N LEU A 182 -10.19 -5.48 5.52
CA LEU A 182 -9.29 -5.90 6.58
C LEU A 182 -8.78 -7.31 6.34
N LEU A 183 -9.65 -8.26 5.99
CA LEU A 183 -9.24 -9.63 5.66
C LEU A 183 -8.22 -9.66 4.51
N ARG A 184 -8.45 -8.84 3.46
CA ARG A 184 -7.51 -8.67 2.34
C ARG A 184 -6.17 -8.11 2.83
N GLN A 185 -6.19 -7.09 3.69
CA GLN A 185 -4.98 -6.50 4.22
C GLN A 185 -4.20 -7.47 5.12
N ILE A 186 -4.90 -8.18 6.00
CA ILE A 186 -4.31 -9.19 6.88
C ILE A 186 -3.65 -10.28 6.05
N THR A 187 -4.38 -10.84 5.07
CA THR A 187 -3.85 -11.90 4.19
C THR A 187 -2.63 -11.42 3.42
N ASN A 188 -2.66 -10.18 2.89
CA ASN A 188 -1.51 -9.61 2.22
C ASN A 188 -0.28 -9.50 3.14
N HIS A 189 -0.43 -8.98 4.35
CA HIS A 189 0.69 -8.85 5.29
C HIS A 189 1.19 -10.20 5.81
N MET A 190 0.28 -11.14 6.12
CA MET A 190 0.61 -12.49 6.60
C MET A 190 1.50 -13.27 5.64
N ILE A 191 1.43 -12.98 4.34
CA ILE A 191 2.21 -13.69 3.33
C ILE A 191 3.43 -12.87 2.93
N ARG A 192 3.24 -11.56 2.74
CA ARG A 192 4.32 -10.67 2.30
C ARG A 192 5.46 -10.60 3.32
N PHE A 193 5.16 -10.52 4.61
CA PHE A 193 6.21 -10.43 5.63
C PHE A 193 7.06 -11.70 5.71
N PRO A 194 6.50 -12.91 5.91
CA PRO A 194 7.32 -14.13 5.96
C PRO A 194 8.13 -14.37 4.69
N VAL A 195 7.55 -14.12 3.51
CA VAL A 195 8.29 -14.28 2.24
C VAL A 195 9.40 -13.25 2.14
N PHE A 196 9.16 -11.99 2.52
CA PHE A 196 10.20 -10.96 2.52
C PHE A 196 11.32 -11.28 3.51
N TYR A 197 10.98 -11.67 4.74
CA TYR A 197 11.96 -12.05 5.75
C TYR A 197 12.74 -13.30 5.35
N GLY A 198 12.09 -14.33 4.81
CA GLY A 198 12.76 -15.55 4.34
C GLY A 198 13.73 -15.28 3.19
N ILE A 199 13.35 -14.45 2.21
CA ILE A 199 14.25 -14.08 1.11
C ILE A 199 15.41 -13.22 1.62
N THR A 200 15.14 -12.23 2.46
CA THR A 200 16.20 -11.36 2.98
C THR A 200 17.14 -12.09 3.93
N ASP A 201 16.65 -13.05 4.72
CA ASP A 201 17.46 -13.90 5.58
C ASP A 201 18.36 -14.84 4.76
N TYR A 202 17.79 -15.47 3.73
CA TYR A 202 18.56 -16.26 2.77
C TYR A 202 19.67 -15.44 2.09
N LEU A 203 19.35 -14.21 1.63
CA LEU A 203 20.33 -13.30 1.02
C LEU A 203 21.39 -12.79 2.00
N LYS A 204 21.08 -12.74 3.30
CA LYS A 204 22.01 -12.35 4.36
C LYS A 204 22.92 -13.49 4.81
N GLY A 205 22.56 -14.74 4.54
CA GLY A 205 23.42 -15.91 4.79
C GLY A 205 23.84 -16.08 6.25
N GLY A 206 22.98 -15.70 7.21
CA GLY A 206 23.26 -15.76 8.65
C GLY A 206 23.88 -14.49 9.26
N ASP A 207 24.19 -13.46 8.46
CA ASP A 207 24.69 -12.18 8.98
C ASP A 207 23.55 -11.15 9.11
N HIS A 208 22.97 -11.07 10.30
CA HIS A 208 21.85 -10.16 10.58
C HIS A 208 22.23 -8.66 10.54
N HIS A 209 23.52 -8.32 10.59
CA HIS A 209 23.99 -6.94 10.53
C HIS A 209 24.28 -6.45 9.10
N LYS A 210 24.29 -7.34 8.11
CA LYS A 210 24.51 -6.99 6.70
C LYS A 210 23.34 -6.19 6.15
N GLN A 211 23.61 -4.96 5.70
CA GLN A 211 22.66 -4.18 4.93
C GLN A 211 22.66 -4.70 3.49
N LEU A 212 21.48 -5.12 3.02
CA LEU A 212 21.32 -5.57 1.64
C LEU A 212 21.35 -4.35 0.70
N PRO A 213 22.04 -4.42 -0.45
CA PRO A 213 21.94 -3.44 -1.52
C PRO A 213 20.48 -3.18 -1.92
N VAL A 214 20.22 -1.96 -2.37
CA VAL A 214 18.89 -1.49 -2.79
C VAL A 214 18.23 -2.45 -3.80
N ILE A 215 18.99 -2.91 -4.79
CA ILE A 215 18.50 -3.85 -5.81
C ILE A 215 18.07 -5.18 -5.17
N GLN A 216 18.81 -5.69 -4.19
CA GLN A 216 18.48 -6.94 -3.51
C GLN A 216 17.21 -6.80 -2.66
N ASN A 217 17.07 -5.69 -1.93
CA ASN A 217 15.85 -5.37 -1.19
C ASN A 217 14.64 -5.17 -2.11
N LEU A 218 14.84 -4.55 -3.28
CA LEU A 218 13.81 -4.38 -4.30
C LEU A 218 13.37 -5.73 -4.87
N THR A 219 14.30 -6.61 -5.21
CA THR A 219 13.98 -7.96 -5.70
C THR A 219 13.27 -8.79 -4.63
N ALA A 220 13.72 -8.72 -3.37
CA ALA A 220 13.04 -9.40 -2.26
C ALA A 220 11.62 -8.86 -2.05
N GLY A 221 11.45 -7.53 -2.13
CA GLY A 221 10.14 -6.87 -2.04
C GLY A 221 9.21 -7.23 -3.21
N ALA A 222 9.74 -7.31 -4.43
CA ALA A 222 8.99 -7.67 -5.63
C ALA A 222 8.57 -9.15 -5.60
N LEU A 223 9.46 -10.06 -5.20
CA LEU A 223 9.15 -11.48 -5.05
C LEU A 223 8.13 -11.72 -3.93
N ALA A 224 8.29 -11.06 -2.78
CA ALA A 224 7.32 -11.13 -1.69
C ALA A 224 5.95 -10.56 -2.10
N GLY A 225 5.92 -9.45 -2.84
CA GLY A 225 4.69 -8.89 -3.38
C GLY A 225 4.04 -9.81 -4.43
N THR A 226 4.84 -10.49 -5.25
CA THR A 226 4.38 -11.46 -6.25
C THR A 226 3.76 -12.69 -5.57
N ALA A 227 4.45 -13.28 -4.59
CA ALA A 227 3.95 -14.42 -3.83
C ALA A 227 2.65 -14.10 -3.08
N SER A 228 2.60 -12.94 -2.42
CA SER A 228 1.39 -12.43 -1.76
C SER A 228 0.23 -12.26 -2.75
N THR A 229 0.51 -11.68 -3.92
CA THR A 229 -0.49 -11.49 -4.98
C THR A 229 -1.01 -12.83 -5.51
N LEU A 230 -0.13 -13.82 -5.74
CA LEU A 230 -0.50 -15.14 -6.23
C LEU A 230 -1.43 -15.88 -5.28
N PHE A 231 -1.18 -15.79 -3.98
CA PHE A 231 -2.00 -16.44 -2.97
C PHE A 231 -3.33 -15.70 -2.74
N ASN A 232 -3.33 -14.37 -2.78
CA ASN A 232 -4.55 -13.59 -2.56
C ASN A 232 -5.45 -13.49 -3.82
N ASN A 233 -4.94 -13.84 -5.01
CA ASN A 233 -5.69 -13.70 -6.27
C ASN A 233 -6.99 -14.52 -6.32
N PRO A 234 -7.03 -15.79 -5.87
CA PRO A 234 -8.27 -16.56 -5.83
C PRO A 234 -9.34 -15.93 -4.94
N LEU A 235 -8.95 -15.44 -3.76
CA LEU A 235 -9.86 -14.77 -2.81
C LEU A 235 -10.42 -13.47 -3.39
N ASP A 236 -9.56 -12.67 -4.02
CA ASP A 236 -9.98 -11.43 -4.68
C ASP A 236 -10.90 -11.70 -5.89
N THR A 237 -10.66 -12.78 -6.64
CA THR A 237 -11.52 -13.18 -7.77
C THR A 237 -12.91 -13.61 -7.30
N ILE A 238 -13.00 -14.40 -6.22
CA ILE A 238 -14.27 -14.79 -5.61
C ILE A 238 -15.02 -13.55 -5.10
N LYS A 239 -14.33 -12.67 -4.36
CA LYS A 239 -14.93 -11.45 -3.79
C LYS A 239 -15.46 -10.52 -4.88
N THR A 240 -14.66 -10.26 -5.92
CA THR A 240 -15.07 -9.37 -7.02
C THR A 240 -16.25 -9.93 -7.81
N ARG A 241 -16.29 -11.24 -8.04
CA ARG A 241 -17.40 -11.89 -8.74
C ARG A 241 -18.69 -11.90 -7.92
N MET A 242 -18.58 -12.13 -6.62
CA MET A 242 -19.69 -12.02 -5.67
C MET A 242 -20.23 -10.58 -5.60
N GLN A 243 -19.37 -9.57 -5.62
CA GLN A 243 -19.79 -8.16 -5.66
C GLN A 243 -20.47 -7.78 -6.97
N LYS A 244 -20.09 -8.39 -8.10
CA LYS A 244 -20.72 -8.16 -9.41
C LYS A 244 -22.09 -8.84 -9.57
N GLN A 245 -22.28 -10.03 -9.00
CA GLN A 245 -23.52 -10.81 -9.16
C GLN A 245 -24.63 -10.43 -8.17
N GLY A 246 -24.36 -9.53 -7.22
CA GLY A 246 -25.34 -9.09 -6.21
C GLY A 246 -25.56 -10.10 -5.08
N GLN A 247 -26.27 -9.67 -4.02
CA GLN A 247 -26.44 -10.40 -2.74
C GLN A 247 -27.15 -11.78 -2.85
N ASN A 248 -27.60 -12.20 -4.02
CA ASN A 248 -28.43 -13.39 -4.20
C ASN A 248 -27.67 -14.70 -4.44
N GLN A 249 -26.33 -14.71 -4.41
CA GLN A 249 -25.54 -15.92 -4.63
C GLN A 249 -24.68 -16.27 -3.42
N THR A 250 -24.73 -17.53 -3.00
CA THR A 250 -23.85 -18.07 -1.95
C THR A 250 -22.42 -18.17 -2.49
N SER A 251 -21.39 -17.96 -1.66
CA SER A 251 -19.97 -18.08 -2.04
C SER A 251 -19.66 -19.39 -2.79
N MET A 252 -20.33 -20.48 -2.44
CA MET A 252 -20.18 -21.78 -3.09
C MET A 252 -20.70 -21.81 -4.53
N GLN A 253 -21.79 -21.08 -4.84
CA GLN A 253 -22.33 -20.95 -6.19
C GLN A 253 -21.40 -20.13 -7.08
N VAL A 254 -20.81 -19.06 -6.53
CA VAL A 254 -19.81 -18.24 -7.22
C VAL A 254 -18.55 -19.08 -7.52
N ILE A 255 -18.06 -19.87 -6.57
CA ILE A 255 -16.90 -20.76 -6.77
C ILE A 255 -17.19 -21.79 -7.86
N ARG A 256 -18.36 -22.43 -7.84
CA ARG A 256 -18.78 -23.38 -8.89
C ARG A 256 -18.92 -22.70 -10.25
N GLY A 257 -19.44 -21.48 -10.30
CA GLY A 257 -19.52 -20.68 -11.53
C GLY A 257 -18.14 -20.30 -12.08
N ILE A 258 -17.18 -19.94 -11.23
CA ILE A 258 -15.79 -19.68 -11.65
C ILE A 258 -15.16 -20.94 -12.23
N TYR A 259 -15.37 -22.07 -11.56
CA TYR A 259 -14.84 -23.34 -12.02
C TYR A 259 -15.49 -23.81 -13.34
N ALA A 260 -16.79 -23.58 -13.52
CA ALA A 260 -17.51 -23.92 -14.75
C ALA A 260 -17.07 -23.07 -15.95
N ASP A 261 -16.76 -21.79 -15.75
CA ASP A 261 -16.38 -20.87 -16.83
C ASP A 261 -14.98 -21.09 -17.40
N GLY A 262 -14.03 -21.55 -16.58
CA GLY A 262 -12.62 -21.63 -17.01
C GLY A 262 -11.72 -22.49 -16.11
N GLY A 263 -12.32 -23.36 -15.29
CA GLY A 263 -11.61 -24.27 -14.40
C GLY A 263 -10.74 -23.56 -13.35
N ALA A 264 -9.71 -24.26 -12.87
CA ALA A 264 -8.79 -23.73 -11.86
C ALA A 264 -8.05 -22.46 -12.30
N ARG A 265 -7.81 -22.27 -13.62
CA ARG A 265 -7.10 -21.09 -14.15
C ARG A 265 -7.92 -19.81 -14.03
N ALA A 266 -9.25 -19.89 -14.00
CA ALA A 266 -10.12 -18.73 -13.83
C ALA A 266 -9.91 -18.02 -12.49
N PHE A 267 -9.44 -18.71 -11.44
CA PHE A 267 -9.10 -18.10 -10.15
C PHE A 267 -7.81 -17.24 -10.19
N TRP A 268 -6.93 -17.49 -11.15
CA TRP A 268 -5.71 -16.70 -11.38
C TRP A 268 -5.85 -15.66 -12.50
N ALA A 269 -7.05 -15.51 -13.07
CA ALA A 269 -7.34 -14.47 -14.04
C ALA A 269 -7.04 -13.08 -13.44
N GLY A 270 -6.29 -12.25 -14.17
CA GLY A 270 -5.90 -10.91 -13.71
C GLY A 270 -4.69 -10.86 -12.76
N CYS A 271 -4.02 -11.99 -12.49
CA CYS A 271 -2.82 -12.01 -11.64
C CYS A 271 -1.60 -11.34 -12.32
N VAL A 272 -1.40 -11.60 -13.63
CA VAL A 272 -0.30 -11.03 -14.43
C VAL A 272 -0.23 -9.50 -14.37
N PRO A 273 -1.32 -8.74 -14.67
CA PRO A 273 -1.25 -7.28 -14.59
C PRO A 273 -1.05 -6.76 -13.15
N ARG A 274 -1.45 -7.53 -12.12
CA ARG A 274 -1.17 -7.16 -10.73
C ARG A 274 0.30 -7.32 -10.40
N ILE A 275 0.92 -8.44 -10.77
CA ILE A 275 2.35 -8.69 -10.56
C ILE A 275 3.19 -7.67 -11.32
N LEU A 276 2.83 -7.40 -12.58
CA LEU A 276 3.53 -6.42 -13.43
C LEU A 276 3.52 -5.02 -12.83
N ARG A 277 2.48 -4.65 -12.07
CA ARG A 277 2.39 -3.35 -11.38
C ARG A 277 3.25 -3.31 -10.10
N VAL A 278 3.44 -4.43 -9.40
CA VAL A 278 4.16 -4.45 -8.11
C VAL A 278 5.59 -3.95 -8.30
N ALA A 279 6.33 -4.46 -9.30
CA ALA A 279 7.72 -4.09 -9.52
C ALA A 279 7.95 -2.59 -9.78
N PRO A 280 7.29 -1.92 -10.75
CA PRO A 280 7.48 -0.50 -11.00
C PRO A 280 7.03 0.38 -9.83
N GLY A 281 5.92 0.05 -9.15
CA GLY A 281 5.47 0.80 -7.98
C GLY A 281 6.46 0.74 -6.81
N GLN A 282 7.05 -0.44 -6.57
CA GLN A 282 8.12 -0.57 -5.57
C GLN A 282 9.37 0.22 -5.98
N ALA A 283 9.77 0.16 -7.26
CA ALA A 283 10.94 0.90 -7.76
C ALA A 283 10.77 2.42 -7.59
N ILE A 284 9.61 2.98 -7.96
CA ILE A 284 9.30 4.40 -7.83
C ILE A 284 9.32 4.82 -6.35
N THR A 285 8.65 4.07 -5.49
CA THR A 285 8.60 4.37 -4.05
C THR A 285 10.00 4.45 -3.46
N TRP A 286 10.85 3.44 -3.73
CA TRP A 286 12.21 3.42 -3.21
C TRP A 286 13.09 4.53 -3.76
N ALA A 287 13.04 4.77 -5.08
CA ALA A 287 13.83 5.84 -5.71
C ALA A 287 13.50 7.21 -5.11
N VAL A 288 12.21 7.47 -4.85
CA VAL A 288 11.78 8.73 -4.25
C VAL A 288 12.17 8.80 -2.76
N VAL A 289 12.05 7.71 -2.00
CA VAL A 289 12.51 7.69 -0.60
C VAL A 289 14.00 8.01 -0.52
N GLU A 290 14.82 7.42 -1.37
CA GLU A 290 16.27 7.67 -1.40
C GLU A 290 16.59 9.12 -1.77
N TRP A 291 15.95 9.64 -2.81
CA TRP A 291 16.13 11.02 -3.24
C TRP A 291 15.73 12.02 -2.14
N VAL A 292 14.56 11.83 -1.53
CA VAL A 292 14.07 12.72 -0.46
C VAL A 292 14.92 12.59 0.79
N THR A 293 15.32 11.39 1.17
CA THR A 293 16.22 11.18 2.33
C THR A 293 17.59 11.80 2.08
N GLY A 294 18.13 11.67 0.87
CA GLY A 294 19.37 12.31 0.46
C GLY A 294 19.31 13.83 0.51
N LEU A 295 18.18 14.44 0.13
CA LEU A 295 17.94 15.87 0.29
C LEU A 295 17.80 16.27 1.77
N LEU A 296 16.98 15.55 2.54
CA LEU A 296 16.74 15.83 3.95
C LEU A 296 17.97 15.60 4.83
N ASN A 297 18.96 14.83 4.39
CA ASN A 297 20.22 14.65 5.11
C ASN A 297 21.23 15.77 4.82
N LYS A 298 21.02 16.59 3.77
CA LYS A 298 21.82 17.79 3.50
C LYS A 298 21.39 18.99 4.38
N PHE A 299 20.22 18.92 5.01
CA PHE A 299 19.67 19.90 5.96
C PHE A 299 19.66 19.35 7.39
#